data_AF-A0A0C3NYA9-F1
#
_entry.id   AF-A0A0C3NYA9-F1
#
_cell.length_a   1.000
_cell.length_b   1.000
_cell.length_c   1.000
_cell.angle_alpha   90.00
_cell.angle_beta   90.00
_cell.angle_gamma   90.00
#
_symmetry.space_group_name_H-M   'P 1'
#
loop_
_entity.id
_entity.type
_entity.pdbx_description
1 polymer ?
#
loop_
_entity_poly.entity_id
_entity_poly.type
_entity_poly.pdbx_seq_one_letter_code
_entity_poly.pdbx_strand_id
1 'polypeptide(L)'
;MANQTVVPPGGQFVLPPQSNDPLLAFRCAPEFRPYLEEDAKTAAFIVDTRIVYDWINGASPISLPCNNTNSTSESPSNAGNVTVTVKVGGIHTTQSVSLGAVGYKIPLDISNLTAQKIPYHVDCIASYPTGSSKTQTYFTNASLLYLPDTNSSVTKMDLRSGSLRVRPVNDPSSGFLPFIPQGFYVSFDQYLAKNLSLIDQLKADGFNTIHPIPPYDNATIFEQVLNRTIELGLYVILDMRSNYQNLTAVASMVNTYKSLPNLLTWETAHEPDGNSDPLNAAKQAYDLIYQMDGYHPISIVLNCEDYNFSPYVEGADIVLEDAYPIGINATYSPVWNTPCTPDFGHCGCDNCKGGLIDIKARVQTYKDRLDILGYDRTKTVWTTPQAFGSGA
;
A
#
# COMPACT_ATOMS: atom_id res chain seq x y z
N MET A 1 -18.95 -27.33 9.89
CA MET A 1 -17.68 -27.80 9.26
C MET A 1 -17.13 -29.12 9.82
N ALA A 2 -17.73 -29.79 10.81
CA ALA A 2 -17.12 -30.98 11.45
C ALA A 2 -16.97 -32.24 10.56
N ASN A 3 -17.61 -32.30 9.38
CA ASN A 3 -17.61 -33.47 8.48
C ASN A 3 -17.15 -33.13 7.04
N GLN A 4 -16.41 -32.04 6.84
CA GLN A 4 -15.85 -31.72 5.53
C GLN A 4 -14.50 -32.42 5.31
N THR A 5 -14.27 -32.91 4.10
CA THR A 5 -12.96 -33.42 3.68
C THR A 5 -11.95 -32.28 3.73
N VAL A 6 -10.89 -32.45 4.50
CA VAL A 6 -9.78 -31.51 4.61
C VAL A 6 -8.94 -31.61 3.35
N VAL A 7 -8.80 -30.51 2.62
CA VAL A 7 -7.92 -30.38 1.45
C VAL A 7 -7.00 -29.20 1.71
N PRO A 8 -5.67 -29.36 1.57
CA PRO A 8 -4.74 -28.24 1.72
C PRO A 8 -5.16 -27.09 0.80
N PRO A 9 -5.25 -25.85 1.30
CA PRO A 9 -5.88 -24.75 0.57
C PRO A 9 -5.11 -24.33 -0.69
N GLY A 10 -3.82 -24.70 -0.80
CA GLY A 10 -2.92 -24.17 -1.83
C GLY A 10 -2.73 -22.66 -1.68
N GLY A 11 -2.19 -22.01 -2.72
CA GLY A 11 -2.10 -20.54 -2.78
C GLY A 11 -1.09 -19.88 -1.84
N GLN A 12 -0.30 -20.66 -1.09
CA GLN A 12 0.73 -20.13 -0.19
C GLN A 12 1.73 -19.26 -0.95
N PHE A 13 2.15 -18.16 -0.33
CA PHE A 13 3.17 -17.29 -0.88
C PHE A 13 4.50 -18.05 -1.09
N VAL A 14 5.02 -18.00 -2.31
CA VAL A 14 6.27 -18.68 -2.67
C VAL A 14 7.44 -17.74 -2.42
N LEU A 15 8.33 -18.14 -1.50
CA LEU A 15 9.58 -17.42 -1.27
C LEU A 15 10.54 -17.61 -2.45
N PRO A 16 11.32 -16.57 -2.82
CA PRO A 16 12.27 -16.66 -3.91
C PRO A 16 13.44 -17.58 -3.54
N PRO A 17 14.08 -18.24 -4.52
CA PRO A 17 15.31 -18.97 -4.27
C PRO A 17 16.46 -18.00 -3.95
N GLN A 18 17.44 -18.49 -3.20
CA GLN A 18 18.66 -17.75 -2.89
C GLN A 18 19.68 -17.82 -4.04
N SER A 19 20.51 -16.80 -4.13
CA SER A 19 21.65 -16.67 -5.05
C SER A 19 22.95 -16.71 -4.26
N ASN A 20 23.95 -17.42 -4.77
CA ASN A 20 25.31 -17.34 -4.24
C ASN A 20 26.07 -16.10 -4.74
N ASP A 21 25.61 -15.52 -5.85
CA ASP A 21 26.18 -14.33 -6.48
C ASP A 21 25.33 -13.08 -6.14
N PRO A 22 25.95 -11.90 -6.01
CA PRO A 22 25.21 -10.67 -5.74
C PRO A 22 24.29 -10.28 -6.90
N LEU A 23 23.09 -9.83 -6.55
CA LEU A 23 22.10 -9.29 -7.48
C LEU A 23 21.87 -7.81 -7.19
N LEU A 24 21.68 -7.01 -8.23
CA LEU A 24 21.20 -5.63 -8.11
C LEU A 24 19.67 -5.64 -8.17
N ALA A 25 19.03 -5.21 -7.09
CA ALA A 25 17.62 -4.84 -7.05
C ALA A 25 17.51 -3.33 -7.34
N PHE A 26 17.34 -2.99 -8.62
CA PHE A 26 17.18 -1.61 -9.07
C PHE A 26 15.70 -1.19 -9.01
N ARG A 27 15.38 -0.22 -8.15
CA ARG A 27 14.02 0.34 -8.03
C ARG A 27 14.00 1.80 -8.46
N CYS A 28 12.88 2.19 -9.03
CA CYS A 28 12.62 3.55 -9.45
C CYS A 28 11.13 3.82 -9.26
N ALA A 29 10.77 4.91 -8.59
CA ALA A 29 9.39 5.35 -8.40
C ALA A 29 9.34 6.87 -8.27
N PRO A 30 8.25 7.55 -8.63
CA PRO A 30 8.07 8.95 -8.24
C PRO A 30 8.08 9.07 -6.70
N GLU A 31 8.54 10.20 -6.14
CA GLU A 31 8.48 10.43 -4.68
C GLU A 31 7.04 10.52 -4.18
N PHE A 32 6.14 11.15 -4.95
CA PHE A 32 4.72 11.23 -4.63
C PHE A 32 3.83 10.60 -5.70
N ARG A 33 2.71 10.03 -5.26
CA ARG A 33 1.60 9.61 -6.12
C ARG A 33 0.26 10.06 -5.53
N PRO A 34 -0.56 10.83 -6.25
CA PRO A 34 -0.22 11.52 -7.50
C PRO A 34 0.71 12.71 -7.25
N TYR A 35 1.34 13.20 -8.32
CA TYR A 35 1.78 14.59 -8.40
C TYR A 35 0.65 15.45 -8.97
N LEU A 36 0.56 16.70 -8.51
CA LEU A 36 -0.34 17.73 -9.04
C LEU A 36 0.45 18.81 -9.80
N GLU A 37 -0.23 19.66 -10.56
CA GLU A 37 0.40 20.74 -11.35
C GLU A 37 1.25 21.68 -10.46
N GLU A 38 0.78 21.96 -9.24
CA GLU A 38 1.54 22.72 -8.24
C GLU A 38 2.90 22.10 -7.87
N ASP A 39 3.08 20.78 -8.02
CA ASP A 39 4.30 20.08 -7.64
C ASP A 39 5.36 20.06 -8.75
N ALA A 40 5.00 20.46 -9.98
CA ALA A 40 5.75 20.11 -11.19
C ALA A 40 7.25 20.45 -11.14
N LYS A 41 7.60 21.59 -10.54
CA LYS A 41 8.99 22.06 -10.39
C LYS A 41 9.79 21.35 -9.29
N THR A 42 9.09 20.71 -8.37
CA THR A 42 9.66 20.04 -7.19
C THR A 42 9.59 18.52 -7.26
N ALA A 43 9.06 17.99 -8.37
CA ALA A 43 8.97 16.57 -8.61
C ALA A 43 10.34 15.90 -8.57
N ALA A 44 10.33 14.66 -8.11
CA ALA A 44 11.49 13.83 -7.94
C ALA A 44 11.12 12.35 -8.04
N PHE A 45 12.16 11.56 -8.29
CA PHE A 45 12.13 10.11 -8.27
C PHE A 45 13.00 9.59 -7.14
N ILE A 46 12.56 8.47 -6.57
CA ILE A 46 13.26 7.71 -5.55
C ILE A 46 13.86 6.48 -6.21
N VAL A 47 15.15 6.29 -5.98
CA VAL A 47 15.93 5.20 -6.57
C VAL A 47 16.59 4.37 -5.50
N ASP A 48 16.53 3.06 -5.70
CA ASP A 48 17.29 2.07 -4.93
C ASP A 48 18.26 1.33 -5.85
N THR A 49 19.46 1.10 -5.35
CA THR A 49 20.53 0.32 -6.00
C THR A 49 20.99 -0.81 -5.07
N ARG A 50 20.03 -1.48 -4.43
CA ARG A 50 20.28 -2.48 -3.38
C ARG A 50 21.01 -3.70 -3.93
N ILE A 51 21.99 -4.19 -3.16
CA ILE A 51 22.57 -5.51 -3.39
C ILE A 51 21.79 -6.52 -2.55
N VAL A 52 21.27 -7.55 -3.20
CA VAL A 52 20.48 -8.62 -2.60
C VAL A 52 21.03 -9.99 -3.00
N TYR A 53 20.63 -11.02 -2.26
CA TYR A 53 21.00 -12.41 -2.51
C TYR A 53 19.78 -13.32 -2.69
N ASP A 54 18.60 -12.74 -2.82
CA ASP A 54 17.36 -13.46 -3.12
C ASP A 54 16.89 -13.05 -4.51
N TRP A 55 16.39 -14.00 -5.30
CA TRP A 55 15.83 -13.76 -6.63
C TRP A 55 14.44 -13.10 -6.56
N ILE A 56 14.39 -11.90 -6.00
CA ILE A 56 13.19 -11.05 -5.93
C ILE A 56 12.87 -10.45 -7.31
N ASN A 57 11.65 -9.96 -7.48
CA ASN A 57 11.21 -9.34 -8.72
C ASN A 57 12.16 -8.20 -9.14
N GLY A 58 12.59 -8.18 -10.40
CA GLY A 58 13.46 -7.14 -10.94
C GLY A 58 14.91 -7.17 -10.45
N ALA A 59 15.32 -8.16 -9.64
CA ALA A 59 16.73 -8.37 -9.32
C ALA A 59 17.48 -8.94 -10.53
N SER A 60 18.75 -8.55 -10.71
CA SER A 60 19.58 -9.03 -11.83
C SER A 60 21.04 -9.16 -11.42
N PRO A 61 21.81 -10.13 -11.97
CA PRO A 61 23.21 -10.31 -11.62
C PRO A 61 24.06 -9.04 -11.78
N ILE A 62 24.93 -8.78 -10.81
CA ILE A 62 25.90 -7.69 -10.87
C ILE A 62 27.31 -8.19 -10.59
N SER A 63 28.27 -7.75 -11.40
CA SER A 63 29.67 -8.11 -11.25
C SER A 63 30.37 -7.04 -10.43
N LEU A 64 30.51 -7.30 -9.14
CA LEU A 64 31.23 -6.42 -8.22
C LEU A 64 32.75 -6.60 -8.38
N PRO A 65 33.56 -5.55 -8.18
CA PRO A 65 35.01 -5.68 -8.13
C PRO A 65 35.42 -6.66 -7.03
N CYS A 66 36.21 -7.67 -7.35
CA CYS A 66 36.83 -8.52 -6.33
C CYS A 66 37.90 -7.70 -5.60
N ASN A 67 37.65 -7.30 -4.35
CA ASN A 67 38.75 -6.91 -3.48
C ASN A 67 39.53 -8.17 -3.14
N ASN A 68 40.83 -8.20 -3.46
CA ASN A 68 41.77 -9.29 -3.16
C ASN A 68 42.07 -9.44 -1.64
N THR A 69 41.14 -9.05 -0.78
CA THR A 69 41.26 -9.19 0.67
C THR A 69 40.28 -10.26 1.14
N ASN A 70 40.79 -11.27 1.83
CA ASN A 70 40.04 -12.31 2.55
C ASN A 70 39.21 -11.69 3.69
N SER A 71 38.28 -10.80 3.38
CA SER A 71 37.36 -10.20 4.33
C SER A 71 35.94 -10.54 3.93
N THR A 72 35.37 -11.51 4.64
CA THR A 72 33.98 -11.96 4.53
C THR A 72 32.98 -10.93 5.09
N SER A 73 33.35 -9.64 5.15
CA SER A 73 32.54 -8.62 5.82
C SER A 73 32.72 -7.18 5.30
N GLU A 74 33.21 -6.96 4.07
CA GLU A 74 33.30 -5.59 3.55
C GLU A 74 31.92 -5.07 3.15
N SER A 75 31.52 -3.98 3.80
CA SER A 75 30.25 -3.29 3.59
C SER A 75 30.13 -2.80 2.13
N PRO A 76 28.94 -2.81 1.51
CA PRO A 76 28.71 -2.35 0.13
C PRO A 76 29.15 -0.92 -0.18
N SER A 77 29.52 -0.13 0.83
CA SER A 77 29.83 1.30 0.75
C SER A 77 31.04 1.66 -0.12
N ASN A 78 31.89 0.70 -0.49
CA ASN A 78 33.05 0.91 -1.37
C ASN A 78 32.88 0.35 -2.79
N ALA A 79 31.70 -0.14 -3.16
CA ALA A 79 31.47 -0.76 -4.47
C ALA A 79 31.31 0.25 -5.63
N GLY A 80 31.48 1.54 -5.37
CA GLY A 80 31.41 2.62 -6.36
C GLY A 80 30.00 3.16 -6.59
N ASN A 81 29.83 3.88 -7.69
CA ASN A 81 28.57 4.52 -8.06
C ASN A 81 27.99 3.92 -9.35
N VAL A 82 26.67 3.98 -9.44
CA VAL A 82 25.86 3.69 -10.63
C VAL A 82 25.41 5.03 -11.23
N THR A 83 25.51 5.16 -12.55
CA THR A 83 24.90 6.30 -13.26
C THR A 83 23.46 5.96 -13.56
N VAL A 84 22.52 6.69 -12.95
CA VAL A 84 21.09 6.47 -13.10
C VAL A 84 20.48 7.55 -13.96
N THR A 85 19.74 7.16 -15.00
CA THR A 85 18.96 8.05 -15.87
C THR A 85 17.49 7.74 -15.73
N VAL A 86 16.67 8.76 -15.46
CA VAL A 86 15.21 8.68 -15.42
C VAL A 86 14.66 9.45 -16.62
N LYS A 87 13.78 8.82 -17.41
CA LYS A 87 13.17 9.40 -18.61
C LYS A 87 11.66 9.29 -18.53
N VAL A 88 10.96 10.37 -18.84
CA VAL A 88 9.49 10.39 -18.91
C VAL A 88 9.05 11.36 -19.99
N GLY A 89 8.25 10.89 -20.96
CA GLY A 89 7.92 11.68 -22.14
C GLY A 89 9.17 12.21 -22.86
N GLY A 90 9.28 13.54 -23.00
CA GLY A 90 10.42 14.21 -23.63
C GLY A 90 11.52 14.70 -22.65
N ILE A 91 11.37 14.47 -21.35
CA ILE A 91 12.28 14.98 -20.32
C ILE A 91 13.09 13.86 -19.68
N HIS A 92 14.30 14.19 -19.21
CA HIS A 92 15.17 13.24 -18.53
C HIS A 92 16.12 13.94 -17.57
N THR A 93 16.66 13.17 -16.63
CA THR A 93 17.73 13.57 -15.71
C THR A 93 18.68 12.40 -15.50
N THR A 94 19.95 12.68 -15.22
CA THR A 94 20.99 11.68 -14.98
C THR A 94 21.79 12.06 -13.74
N GLN A 95 21.92 11.14 -12.80
CA GLN A 95 22.62 11.35 -11.52
C GLN A 95 23.56 10.17 -11.20
N SER A 96 24.62 10.46 -10.44
CA SER A 96 25.48 9.43 -9.86
C SER A 96 24.92 9.01 -8.50
N VAL A 97 24.63 7.72 -8.34
CA VAL A 97 24.01 7.14 -7.14
C VAL A 97 24.96 6.08 -6.59
N SER A 98 25.28 6.11 -5.29
CA SER A 98 26.11 5.06 -4.69
C SER A 98 25.46 3.68 -4.83
N LEU A 99 26.26 2.64 -5.08
CA LEU A 99 25.76 1.27 -5.04
C LEU A 99 25.35 0.92 -3.61
N GLY A 100 24.25 0.19 -3.44
CA GLY A 100 23.66 -0.10 -2.13
C GLY A 100 22.82 1.04 -1.55
N ALA A 101 22.57 2.12 -2.30
CA ALA A 101 21.72 3.22 -1.85
C ALA A 101 20.24 2.77 -1.77
N VAL A 102 19.55 3.31 -0.78
CA VAL A 102 18.11 3.12 -0.56
C VAL A 102 17.48 4.49 -0.36
N GLY A 103 16.45 4.81 -1.13
CA GLY A 103 15.69 6.04 -1.01
C GLY A 103 16.42 7.26 -1.60
N TYR A 104 17.32 7.07 -2.59
CA TYR A 104 18.08 8.17 -3.16
C TYR A 104 17.17 9.05 -4.02
N LYS A 105 17.14 10.36 -3.73
CA LYS A 105 16.27 11.32 -4.40
C LYS A 105 16.94 11.92 -5.64
N ILE A 106 16.29 11.79 -6.79
CA ILE A 106 16.68 12.37 -8.08
C ILE A 106 15.61 13.41 -8.47
N PRO A 107 15.89 14.72 -8.37
CA PRO A 107 14.98 15.76 -8.85
C PRO A 107 14.79 15.71 -10.37
N LEU A 108 13.57 15.96 -10.83
CA LEU A 108 13.23 16.11 -12.24
C LEU A 108 12.09 17.11 -12.38
N ASP A 109 12.33 18.24 -13.06
CA ASP A 109 11.29 19.21 -13.38
C ASP A 109 10.35 18.64 -14.45
N ILE A 110 9.09 18.42 -14.08
CA ILE A 110 8.05 17.87 -14.95
C ILE A 110 7.12 18.93 -15.53
N SER A 111 7.43 20.22 -15.40
CA SER A 111 6.54 21.32 -15.85
C SER A 111 6.26 21.34 -17.35
N ASN A 112 7.08 20.65 -18.15
CA ASN A 112 6.88 20.51 -19.59
C ASN A 112 5.96 19.34 -19.98
N LEU A 113 5.52 18.53 -19.01
CA LEU A 113 4.49 17.52 -19.21
C LEU A 113 3.10 18.15 -19.04
N THR A 114 2.10 17.55 -19.67
CA THR A 114 0.71 17.95 -19.50
C THR A 114 0.08 17.11 -18.40
N ALA A 115 -0.60 17.74 -17.44
CA ALA A 115 -1.30 17.00 -16.43
C ALA A 115 -2.49 16.22 -17.03
N GLN A 116 -2.60 14.92 -16.72
CA GLN A 116 -3.56 14.03 -17.36
C GLN A 116 -3.87 12.79 -16.51
N LYS A 117 -5.06 12.21 -16.69
CA LYS A 117 -5.49 11.00 -15.98
C LYS A 117 -4.73 9.73 -16.37
N ILE A 118 -4.18 9.67 -17.58
CA ILE A 118 -3.41 8.52 -18.05
C ILE A 118 -1.98 8.67 -17.53
N PRO A 119 -1.48 7.75 -16.67
CA PRO A 119 -0.12 7.84 -16.17
C PRO A 119 0.91 7.85 -17.30
N TYR A 120 1.96 8.63 -17.13
CA TYR A 120 3.13 8.56 -18.02
C TYR A 120 3.95 7.31 -17.71
N HIS A 121 4.41 6.65 -18.78
CA HIS A 121 5.44 5.62 -18.68
C HIS A 121 6.80 6.27 -18.38
N VAL A 122 7.53 5.71 -17.42
CA VAL A 122 8.85 6.16 -17.01
C VAL A 122 9.86 5.03 -17.23
N ASP A 123 10.92 5.34 -17.97
CA ASP A 123 12.06 4.44 -18.14
C ASP A 123 13.19 4.86 -17.20
N CYS A 124 13.61 3.95 -16.32
CA CYS A 124 14.76 4.15 -15.47
C CYS A 124 15.88 3.20 -15.88
N ILE A 125 17.07 3.75 -16.05
CA ILE A 125 18.24 3.05 -16.58
C ILE A 125 19.40 3.26 -15.60
N ALA A 126 20.00 2.17 -15.15
CA ALA A 126 21.17 2.18 -14.28
C ALA A 126 22.38 1.61 -15.03
N SER A 127 23.48 2.35 -15.08
CA SER A 127 24.73 1.93 -15.73
C SER A 127 25.85 1.84 -14.71
N TYR A 128 26.38 0.64 -14.52
CA TYR A 128 27.45 0.34 -13.58
C TYR A 128 28.76 0.02 -14.33
N PRO A 129 29.83 0.80 -14.13
CA PRO A 129 31.12 0.53 -14.75
C PRO A 129 31.81 -0.65 -14.04
N THR A 130 32.16 -1.69 -14.79
CA THR A 130 32.98 -2.78 -14.31
C THR A 130 34.46 -2.52 -14.65
N GLY A 131 35.39 -2.99 -13.81
CA GLY A 131 36.84 -2.75 -13.94
C GLY A 131 37.50 -3.18 -15.26
N SER A 132 36.76 -3.78 -16.20
CA SER A 132 37.24 -4.25 -17.50
C SER A 132 36.86 -3.34 -18.69
N SER A 133 36.54 -2.06 -18.45
CA SER A 133 35.95 -1.13 -19.45
C SER A 133 34.57 -1.56 -19.99
N LYS A 134 33.96 -2.58 -19.39
CA LYS A 134 32.59 -3.02 -19.69
C LYS A 134 31.62 -2.33 -18.74
N THR A 135 30.46 -1.92 -19.24
CA THR A 135 29.38 -1.35 -18.43
C THR A 135 28.23 -2.34 -18.37
N GLN A 136 27.78 -2.70 -17.16
CA GLN A 136 26.53 -3.43 -16.98
C GLN A 136 25.38 -2.42 -16.93
N THR A 137 24.31 -2.70 -17.68
CA THR A 137 23.13 -1.82 -17.73
C THR A 137 21.91 -2.56 -17.23
N TYR A 138 21.13 -1.88 -16.39
CA TYR A 138 19.93 -2.38 -15.73
C TYR A 138 18.77 -1.48 -16.09
N PHE A 139 17.58 -2.08 -16.20
CA PHE A 139 16.37 -1.40 -16.62
C PHE A 139 15.26 -1.70 -15.63
N THR A 140 14.50 -0.67 -15.28
CA THR A 140 13.22 -0.83 -14.59
C THR A 140 12.27 0.24 -15.11
N ASN A 141 10.96 0.01 -14.95
CA ASN A 141 9.94 0.96 -15.33
C ASN A 141 9.19 1.46 -14.09
N ALA A 142 8.57 2.63 -14.24
CA ALA A 142 7.66 3.19 -13.26
C ALA A 142 6.52 3.92 -13.97
N SER A 143 5.49 4.27 -13.20
CA SER A 143 4.37 5.08 -13.68
C SER A 143 4.35 6.41 -12.95
N LEU A 144 4.29 7.51 -13.70
CA LEU A 144 4.11 8.86 -13.17
C LEU A 144 2.64 9.29 -13.35
N LEU A 145 1.89 9.29 -12.25
CA LEU A 145 0.55 9.86 -12.22
C LEU A 145 0.65 11.36 -11.91
N TYR A 146 0.55 12.18 -12.96
CA TYR A 146 0.61 13.64 -12.89
C TYR A 146 -0.74 14.22 -13.28
N LEU A 147 -1.50 14.69 -12.29
CA LEU A 147 -2.90 15.07 -12.42
C LEU A 147 -3.09 16.59 -12.39
N PRO A 148 -4.14 17.12 -13.04
CA PRO A 148 -4.50 18.54 -12.93
C PRO A 148 -4.76 18.93 -11.48
N ASP A 149 -4.57 20.21 -11.16
CA ASP A 149 -5.04 20.72 -9.88
C ASP A 149 -6.56 20.55 -9.74
N THR A 150 -7.02 20.29 -8.52
CA THR A 150 -8.44 20.08 -8.21
C THR A 150 -8.83 20.79 -6.93
N ASN A 151 -10.11 21.20 -6.85
CA ASN A 151 -10.71 21.76 -5.65
C ASN A 151 -11.24 20.66 -4.68
N SER A 152 -11.27 19.40 -5.11
CA SER A 152 -11.57 18.25 -4.26
C SER A 152 -10.40 17.93 -3.33
N SER A 153 -10.60 17.03 -2.36
CA SER A 153 -9.46 16.45 -1.64
C SER A 153 -8.55 15.66 -2.58
N VAL A 154 -7.31 15.55 -2.16
CA VAL A 154 -6.30 14.70 -2.76
C VAL A 154 -5.49 14.11 -1.62
N THR A 155 -5.20 12.83 -1.71
CA THR A 155 -4.30 12.15 -0.79
C THR A 155 -3.08 11.69 -1.57
N LYS A 156 -1.92 12.28 -1.26
CA LYS A 156 -0.65 11.89 -1.86
C LYS A 156 -0.04 10.77 -1.02
N MET A 157 0.41 9.71 -1.66
CA MET A 157 1.33 8.76 -1.04
C MET A 157 2.75 9.24 -1.21
N ASP A 158 3.51 9.26 -0.11
CA ASP A 158 4.97 9.36 -0.14
C ASP A 158 5.56 7.96 -0.35
N LEU A 159 6.03 7.70 -1.57
CA LEU A 159 6.59 6.41 -1.98
C LEU A 159 8.00 6.16 -1.44
N ARG A 160 8.62 7.15 -0.78
CA ARG A 160 9.87 6.97 -0.04
C ARG A 160 9.61 6.38 1.34
N SER A 161 8.65 6.94 2.06
CA SER A 161 8.38 6.60 3.47
C SER A 161 7.19 5.66 3.68
N GLY A 162 6.30 5.56 2.70
CA GLY A 162 5.01 4.87 2.82
C GLY A 162 3.95 5.68 3.59
N SER A 163 4.22 6.94 3.93
CA SER A 163 3.27 7.82 4.61
C SER A 163 2.29 8.48 3.63
N LEU A 164 1.20 9.04 4.15
CA LEU A 164 0.29 9.87 3.37
C LEU A 164 0.64 11.34 3.55
N ARG A 165 0.19 12.16 2.60
CA ARG A 165 0.13 13.60 2.73
C ARG A 165 -1.23 14.11 2.29
N VAL A 166 -1.78 15.00 3.08
CA VAL A 166 -3.11 15.60 2.85
C VAL A 166 -3.05 17.09 3.11
N ARG A 167 -3.96 17.85 2.51
CA ARG A 167 -4.24 19.22 2.93
C ARG A 167 -5.24 19.18 4.08
N PRO A 168 -4.98 19.83 5.23
CA PRO A 168 -5.94 19.92 6.33
C PRO A 168 -7.32 20.37 5.83
N VAL A 169 -8.38 19.63 6.17
CA VAL A 169 -9.75 19.93 5.72
C VAL A 169 -10.16 21.37 6.08
N ASN A 170 -9.75 21.83 7.27
CA ASN A 170 -10.11 23.15 7.81
C ASN A 170 -9.07 24.25 7.49
N ASP A 171 -7.95 23.89 6.85
CA ASP A 171 -6.94 24.84 6.37
C ASP A 171 -6.29 24.29 5.09
N PRO A 172 -7.02 24.25 3.96
CA PRO A 172 -6.48 23.73 2.72
C PRO A 172 -5.33 24.59 2.17
N SER A 173 -5.17 25.83 2.66
CA SER A 173 -4.14 26.76 2.22
C SER A 173 -2.75 26.43 2.76
N SER A 174 -2.64 25.61 3.81
CA SER A 174 -1.36 25.23 4.43
C SER A 174 -0.49 24.30 3.57
N GLY A 175 -1.01 23.84 2.43
CA GLY A 175 -0.36 22.83 1.59
C GLY A 175 -0.41 21.43 2.18
N PHE A 176 0.30 20.50 1.52
CA PHE A 176 0.31 19.08 1.89
C PHE A 176 1.20 18.80 3.10
N LEU A 177 0.60 18.27 4.17
CA LEU A 177 1.29 17.86 5.39
C LEU A 177 1.34 16.33 5.52
N PRO A 178 2.40 15.74 6.10
CA PRO A 178 2.42 14.33 6.44
C PRO A 178 1.23 13.93 7.32
N PHE A 179 0.65 12.77 7.06
CA PHE A 179 -0.54 12.26 7.73
C PHE A 179 -0.41 10.77 8.00
N ILE A 180 -0.73 10.39 9.24
CA ILE A 180 -0.85 9.00 9.67
C ILE A 180 -2.29 8.82 10.16
N PRO A 181 -3.10 7.99 9.48
CA PRO A 181 -4.46 7.73 9.93
C PRO A 181 -4.47 7.01 11.28
N GLN A 182 -5.25 7.54 12.20
CA GLN A 182 -5.51 6.99 13.52
C GLN A 182 -7.02 7.08 13.77
N GLY A 183 -7.67 5.92 13.85
CA GLY A 183 -9.12 5.80 13.94
C GLY A 183 -9.57 4.37 14.24
N PHE A 184 -10.87 4.14 14.18
CA PHE A 184 -11.49 2.83 14.32
C PHE A 184 -12.40 2.52 13.14
N TYR A 185 -12.57 1.22 12.88
CA TYR A 185 -13.78 0.72 12.25
C TYR A 185 -14.96 1.03 13.14
N VAL A 186 -15.98 1.70 12.60
CA VAL A 186 -17.19 2.03 13.34
C VAL A 186 -18.39 1.61 12.51
N SER A 187 -19.19 0.68 13.02
CA SER A 187 -20.43 0.29 12.34
C SER A 187 -21.32 1.51 12.10
N PHE A 188 -21.67 1.75 10.83
CA PHE A 188 -22.54 2.85 10.46
C PHE A 188 -23.89 2.70 11.15
N ASP A 189 -24.61 1.61 10.88
CA ASP A 189 -25.98 1.42 11.38
C ASP A 189 -26.06 1.26 12.89
N GLN A 190 -25.08 0.57 13.52
CA GLN A 190 -25.17 0.28 14.94
C GLN A 190 -24.78 1.47 15.82
N TYR A 191 -23.89 2.35 15.34
CA TYR A 191 -23.33 3.44 16.13
C TYR A 191 -23.56 4.80 15.48
N LEU A 192 -22.94 5.06 14.32
CA LEU A 192 -22.92 6.41 13.73
C LEU A 192 -24.33 6.91 13.37
N ALA A 193 -25.17 6.03 12.85
CA ALA A 193 -26.53 6.37 12.46
C ALA A 193 -27.47 6.66 13.64
N LYS A 194 -27.12 6.16 14.83
CA LYS A 194 -27.92 6.35 16.06
C LYS A 194 -27.43 7.52 16.90
N ASN A 195 -26.16 7.91 16.79
CA ASN A 195 -25.58 8.97 17.58
C ASN A 195 -24.38 9.65 16.89
N LEU A 196 -24.65 10.78 16.22
CA LEU A 196 -23.62 11.61 15.58
C LEU A 196 -22.58 12.16 16.57
N SER A 197 -22.94 12.34 17.83
CA SER A 197 -22.03 12.85 18.88
C SER A 197 -20.88 11.88 19.19
N LEU A 198 -20.93 10.63 18.71
CA LEU A 198 -19.78 9.73 18.79
C LEU A 198 -18.59 10.26 17.97
N ILE A 199 -18.86 10.95 16.87
CA ILE A 199 -17.80 11.54 16.02
C ILE A 199 -17.09 12.66 16.79
N ASP A 200 -17.84 13.46 17.54
CA ASP A 200 -17.29 14.47 18.45
C ASP A 200 -16.41 13.86 19.54
N GLN A 201 -16.87 12.78 20.16
CA GLN A 201 -16.10 12.09 21.19
C GLN A 201 -14.79 11.53 20.61
N LEU A 202 -14.85 10.87 19.45
CA LEU A 202 -13.66 10.35 18.78
C LEU A 202 -12.66 11.47 18.43
N LYS A 203 -13.16 12.63 17.99
CA LYS A 203 -12.30 13.80 17.77
C LYS A 203 -11.65 14.27 19.08
N ALA A 204 -12.42 14.36 20.15
CA ALA A 204 -11.95 14.80 21.47
C ALA A 204 -10.90 13.84 22.06
N ASP A 205 -11.02 12.54 21.77
CA ASP A 205 -10.07 11.50 22.19
C ASP A 205 -8.77 11.50 21.36
N GLY A 206 -8.68 12.35 20.34
CA GLY A 206 -7.47 12.56 19.53
C GLY A 206 -7.42 11.74 18.24
N PHE A 207 -8.50 11.06 17.85
CA PHE A 207 -8.58 10.40 16.55
C PHE A 207 -8.68 11.43 15.42
N ASN A 208 -8.09 11.10 14.28
CA ASN A 208 -8.03 11.98 13.11
C ASN A 208 -8.73 11.37 11.88
N THR A 209 -9.14 10.11 11.96
CA THR A 209 -9.75 9.35 10.87
C THR A 209 -10.95 8.56 11.36
N ILE A 210 -12.00 8.49 10.56
CA ILE A 210 -13.17 7.62 10.77
C ILE A 210 -13.24 6.62 9.62
N HIS A 211 -13.55 5.38 9.95
CA HIS A 211 -13.76 4.31 8.99
C HIS A 211 -15.16 3.70 9.19
N PRO A 212 -16.21 4.28 8.58
CA PRO A 212 -17.57 3.77 8.69
C PRO A 212 -17.65 2.40 8.00
N ILE A 213 -18.21 1.39 8.68
CA ILE A 213 -18.44 0.07 8.08
C ILE A 213 -19.84 0.08 7.43
N PRO A 214 -19.98 -0.33 6.15
CA PRO A 214 -21.27 -0.45 5.46
C PRO A 214 -22.16 -1.57 6.06
N PRO A 215 -23.45 -1.65 5.69
CA PRO A 215 -24.15 -0.89 4.65
C PRO A 215 -24.40 0.57 5.03
N TYR A 216 -24.66 1.43 4.03
CA TYR A 216 -25.01 2.85 4.20
C TYR A 216 -26.47 3.10 3.80
N ASP A 217 -27.38 2.25 4.29
CA ASP A 217 -28.76 2.17 3.78
C ASP A 217 -29.55 3.48 3.96
N ASN A 218 -29.24 4.26 4.99
CA ASN A 218 -29.81 5.59 5.20
C ASN A 218 -28.87 6.68 4.69
N ALA A 219 -28.98 6.99 3.40
CA ALA A 219 -28.16 7.99 2.73
C ALA A 219 -28.21 9.38 3.40
N THR A 220 -29.36 9.81 3.91
CA THR A 220 -29.50 11.11 4.61
C THR A 220 -28.70 11.14 5.91
N ILE A 221 -28.73 10.07 6.70
CA ILE A 221 -27.94 10.01 7.93
C ILE A 221 -26.45 9.85 7.60
N PHE A 222 -26.11 9.08 6.57
CA PHE A 222 -24.73 8.96 6.12
C PHE A 222 -24.15 10.30 5.67
N GLU A 223 -24.94 11.11 4.96
CA GLU A 223 -24.55 12.49 4.61
C GLU A 223 -24.32 13.35 5.87
N GLN A 224 -25.14 13.21 6.92
CA GLN A 224 -24.92 13.89 8.19
C GLN A 224 -23.62 13.44 8.88
N VAL A 225 -23.30 12.15 8.84
CA VAL A 225 -22.02 11.60 9.33
C VAL A 225 -20.86 12.24 8.59
N LEU A 226 -20.89 12.24 7.25
CA LEU A 226 -19.84 12.83 6.42
C LEU A 226 -19.68 14.33 6.70
N ASN A 227 -20.77 15.09 6.74
CA ASN A 227 -20.75 16.51 7.06
C ASN A 227 -20.14 16.77 8.45
N ARG A 228 -20.48 15.96 9.46
CA ARG A 228 -19.90 16.10 10.79
C ARG A 228 -18.39 15.82 10.79
N THR A 229 -17.91 14.83 10.03
CA THR A 229 -16.47 14.58 9.89
C THR A 229 -15.74 15.75 9.25
N ILE A 230 -16.35 16.40 8.25
CA ILE A 230 -15.80 17.59 7.59
C ILE A 230 -15.69 18.74 8.59
N GLU A 231 -16.77 19.05 9.31
CA GLU A 231 -16.80 20.11 10.33
C GLU A 231 -15.70 19.96 11.39
N LEU A 232 -15.41 18.72 11.81
CA LEU A 232 -14.41 18.40 12.82
C LEU A 232 -12.99 18.23 12.24
N GLY A 233 -12.82 18.37 10.93
CA GLY A 233 -11.55 18.15 10.24
C GLY A 233 -11.00 16.73 10.45
N LEU A 234 -11.89 15.74 10.44
CA LEU A 234 -11.56 14.31 10.42
C LEU A 234 -11.53 13.83 8.97
N TYR A 235 -10.69 12.85 8.68
CA TYR A 235 -10.63 12.20 7.37
C TYR A 235 -11.46 10.91 7.35
N VAL A 236 -11.94 10.51 6.17
CA VAL A 236 -12.76 9.31 6.00
C VAL A 236 -12.07 8.28 5.13
N ILE A 237 -12.01 7.04 5.60
CA ILE A 237 -11.78 5.86 4.74
C ILE A 237 -13.14 5.41 4.27
N LEU A 238 -13.39 5.45 2.95
CA LEU A 238 -14.69 5.06 2.41
C LEU A 238 -14.68 3.58 2.02
N ASP A 239 -15.37 2.79 2.83
CA ASP A 239 -15.40 1.34 2.74
C ASP A 239 -16.45 0.84 1.74
N MET A 240 -16.01 0.00 0.81
CA MET A 240 -16.79 -0.64 -0.25
C MET A 240 -16.88 -2.17 -0.11
N ARG A 241 -16.53 -2.76 1.05
CA ARG A 241 -16.40 -4.22 1.24
C ARG A 241 -17.60 -5.02 0.77
N SER A 242 -18.81 -4.47 0.88
CA SER A 242 -20.05 -5.14 0.46
C SER A 242 -20.34 -5.05 -1.05
N ASN A 243 -19.65 -4.19 -1.79
CA ASN A 243 -20.01 -3.79 -3.15
C ASN A 243 -18.88 -3.94 -4.17
N TYR A 244 -17.62 -4.13 -3.74
CA TYR A 244 -16.46 -4.02 -4.63
C TYR A 244 -16.45 -5.02 -5.80
N GLN A 245 -17.10 -6.17 -5.65
CA GLN A 245 -17.23 -7.17 -6.72
C GLN A 245 -18.24 -6.74 -7.80
N ASN A 246 -19.08 -5.74 -7.55
CA ASN A 246 -20.04 -5.18 -8.50
C ASN A 246 -19.54 -3.81 -9.00
N LEU A 247 -18.90 -3.81 -10.17
CA LEU A 247 -18.33 -2.60 -10.78
C LEU A 247 -19.36 -1.48 -11.04
N THR A 248 -20.64 -1.81 -11.22
CA THR A 248 -21.69 -0.77 -11.34
C THR A 248 -21.93 -0.08 -9.99
N ALA A 249 -21.94 -0.83 -8.90
CA ALA A 249 -22.07 -0.28 -7.54
C ALA A 249 -20.83 0.54 -7.17
N VAL A 250 -19.63 0.05 -7.49
CA VAL A 250 -18.37 0.78 -7.31
C VAL A 250 -18.42 2.12 -8.05
N ALA A 251 -18.78 2.13 -9.34
CA ALA A 251 -18.90 3.37 -10.11
C ALA A 251 -19.89 4.37 -9.50
N SER A 252 -21.02 3.88 -8.98
CA SER A 252 -22.02 4.71 -8.30
C SER A 252 -21.45 5.36 -7.04
N MET A 253 -20.76 4.60 -6.19
CA MET A 253 -20.14 5.12 -4.97
C MET A 253 -19.02 6.12 -5.30
N VAL A 254 -18.16 5.83 -6.27
CA VAL A 254 -17.08 6.74 -6.67
C VAL A 254 -17.62 8.06 -7.19
N ASN A 255 -18.64 8.04 -8.06
CA ASN A 255 -19.26 9.26 -8.56
C ASN A 255 -19.92 10.10 -7.46
N THR A 256 -20.44 9.44 -6.43
CA THR A 256 -21.10 10.12 -5.31
C THR A 256 -20.10 10.79 -4.37
N TYR A 257 -18.96 10.13 -4.07
CA TYR A 257 -18.13 10.52 -2.94
C TYR A 257 -16.70 10.97 -3.27
N LYS A 258 -16.21 10.85 -4.52
CA LYS A 258 -14.82 11.23 -4.88
C LYS A 258 -14.48 12.71 -4.67
N SER A 259 -15.48 13.58 -4.57
CA SER A 259 -15.31 15.01 -4.34
C SER A 259 -15.50 15.43 -2.88
N LEU A 260 -15.63 14.48 -1.95
CA LEU A 260 -15.65 14.80 -0.52
C LEU A 260 -14.35 15.55 -0.15
N PRO A 261 -14.41 16.65 0.61
CA PRO A 261 -13.23 17.44 0.94
C PRO A 261 -12.30 16.77 1.97
N ASN A 262 -12.71 15.66 2.56
CA ASN A 262 -11.98 14.91 3.58
C ASN A 262 -11.85 13.41 3.26
N LEU A 263 -12.05 13.00 2.00
CA LEU A 263 -11.79 11.62 1.61
C LEU A 263 -10.29 11.33 1.71
N LEU A 264 -9.94 10.28 2.44
CA LEU A 264 -8.56 9.85 2.61
C LEU A 264 -8.17 8.80 1.58
N THR A 265 -8.91 7.70 1.54
CA THR A 265 -8.65 6.51 0.74
C THR A 265 -9.96 5.76 0.55
N TRP A 266 -10.06 5.03 -0.55
CA TRP A 266 -11.09 4.02 -0.75
C TRP A 266 -10.63 2.71 -0.12
N GLU A 267 -11.49 1.96 0.56
CA GLU A 267 -11.23 0.56 0.90
C GLU A 267 -12.10 -0.33 0.03
N THR A 268 -11.48 -1.20 -0.76
CA THR A 268 -12.23 -2.04 -1.71
C THR A 268 -12.72 -3.32 -1.06
N ALA A 269 -11.81 -4.18 -0.62
CA ALA A 269 -12.13 -5.49 -0.09
C ALA A 269 -11.66 -5.64 1.35
N HIS A 270 -12.48 -6.33 2.14
CA HIS A 270 -12.19 -6.65 3.53
C HIS A 270 -12.12 -8.17 3.71
N GLU A 271 -10.93 -8.68 4.00
CA GLU A 271 -10.61 -10.10 4.12
C GLU A 271 -11.04 -10.98 2.92
N PRO A 272 -10.78 -10.57 1.67
CA PRO A 272 -11.13 -11.40 0.50
C PRO A 272 -10.35 -12.73 0.49
N ASP A 273 -9.17 -12.74 1.11
CA ASP A 273 -8.35 -13.93 1.31
C ASP A 273 -8.98 -14.94 2.28
N GLY A 274 -9.58 -14.46 3.38
CA GLY A 274 -10.36 -15.30 4.29
C GLY A 274 -11.68 -15.78 3.68
N ASN A 275 -12.33 -14.95 2.88
CA ASN A 275 -13.60 -15.27 2.21
C ASN A 275 -13.44 -16.09 0.92
N SER A 276 -12.20 -16.26 0.44
CA SER A 276 -11.90 -16.89 -0.86
C SER A 276 -12.64 -16.22 -2.03
N ASP A 277 -12.72 -14.88 -1.99
CA ASP A 277 -13.31 -14.08 -3.04
C ASP A 277 -12.53 -14.22 -4.37
N PRO A 278 -13.13 -13.87 -5.52
CA PRO A 278 -12.42 -13.94 -6.80
C PRO A 278 -11.13 -13.13 -6.80
N LEU A 279 -10.00 -13.77 -7.15
CA LEU A 279 -8.66 -13.19 -7.12
C LEU A 279 -8.49 -11.90 -7.93
N ASN A 280 -9.36 -11.65 -8.90
CA ASN A 280 -9.31 -10.46 -9.77
C ASN A 280 -10.28 -9.33 -9.35
N ALA A 281 -11.18 -9.56 -8.39
CA ALA A 281 -12.25 -8.61 -8.08
C ALA A 281 -11.69 -7.30 -7.49
N ALA A 282 -10.76 -7.39 -6.55
CA ALA A 282 -10.10 -6.20 -5.98
C ALA A 282 -9.35 -5.40 -7.05
N LYS A 283 -8.64 -6.08 -7.96
CA LYS A 283 -7.92 -5.45 -9.07
C LYS A 283 -8.86 -4.73 -10.04
N GLN A 284 -9.99 -5.33 -10.37
CA GLN A 284 -10.99 -4.71 -11.25
C GLN A 284 -11.62 -3.46 -10.62
N ALA A 285 -11.93 -3.50 -9.32
CA ALA A 285 -12.41 -2.34 -8.58
C ALA A 285 -11.35 -1.22 -8.54
N TYR A 286 -10.10 -1.57 -8.23
CA TYR A 286 -8.95 -0.67 -8.21
C TYR A 286 -8.79 0.09 -9.54
N ASP A 287 -8.79 -0.64 -10.67
CA ASP A 287 -8.62 -0.04 -11.99
C ASP A 287 -9.73 0.94 -12.34
N LEU A 288 -10.98 0.58 -12.01
CA LEU A 288 -12.15 1.43 -12.22
C LEU A 288 -12.09 2.70 -11.37
N ILE A 289 -11.73 2.59 -10.09
CA ILE A 289 -11.62 3.73 -9.18
C ILE A 289 -10.52 4.69 -9.68
N TYR A 290 -9.34 4.19 -10.09
CA TYR A 290 -8.28 5.03 -10.64
C TYR A 290 -8.70 5.75 -11.93
N GLN A 291 -9.48 5.11 -12.79
CA GLN A 291 -10.02 5.74 -14.00
C GLN A 291 -10.96 6.91 -13.64
N MET A 292 -11.79 6.73 -12.61
CA MET A 292 -12.87 7.66 -12.26
C MET A 292 -12.43 8.81 -11.34
N ASP A 293 -11.54 8.53 -10.39
CA ASP A 293 -11.00 9.43 -9.38
C ASP A 293 -9.52 9.74 -9.68
N GLY A 294 -8.62 8.82 -9.30
CA GLY A 294 -7.16 8.95 -9.47
C GLY A 294 -6.46 9.82 -8.41
N TYR A 295 -7.20 10.56 -7.58
CA TYR A 295 -6.63 11.47 -6.58
C TYR A 295 -6.45 10.87 -5.19
N HIS A 296 -7.01 9.68 -4.94
CA HIS A 296 -6.96 9.00 -3.65
C HIS A 296 -6.39 7.59 -3.83
N PRO A 297 -5.55 7.13 -2.87
CA PRO A 297 -5.10 5.76 -2.84
C PRO A 297 -6.26 4.81 -2.53
N ILE A 298 -5.99 3.54 -2.76
CA ILE A 298 -6.95 2.46 -2.55
C ILE A 298 -6.35 1.43 -1.59
N SER A 299 -7.09 1.04 -0.57
CA SER A 299 -6.69 0.04 0.41
C SER A 299 -7.43 -1.28 0.22
N ILE A 300 -6.78 -2.33 0.72
CA ILE A 300 -7.32 -3.68 0.89
C ILE A 300 -6.94 -4.17 2.28
N VAL A 301 -7.81 -4.98 2.87
CA VAL A 301 -7.55 -5.61 4.17
C VAL A 301 -7.41 -7.11 3.96
N LEU A 302 -6.31 -7.68 4.44
CA LEU A 302 -6.00 -9.11 4.35
C LEU A 302 -5.83 -9.69 5.75
N ASN A 303 -6.43 -10.86 5.99
CA ASN A 303 -6.40 -11.54 7.29
C ASN A 303 -5.48 -12.77 7.26
N CYS A 304 -5.42 -13.48 6.13
CA CYS A 304 -4.58 -14.67 6.00
C CYS A 304 -3.10 -14.31 6.03
N GLU A 305 -2.28 -15.22 6.56
CA GLU A 305 -0.84 -15.00 6.52
C GLU A 305 -0.39 -15.02 5.07
N ASP A 306 -0.49 -16.13 4.36
CA ASP A 306 0.18 -16.34 3.08
C ASP A 306 -0.74 -16.78 1.94
N TYR A 307 -2.04 -16.90 2.18
CA TYR A 307 -3.00 -17.40 1.21
C TYR A 307 -3.30 -16.40 0.09
N ASN A 308 -2.89 -16.70 -1.14
CA ASN A 308 -3.10 -15.89 -2.34
C ASN A 308 -2.70 -14.41 -2.15
N PHE A 309 -1.68 -14.15 -1.33
CA PHE A 309 -1.22 -12.80 -1.04
C PHE A 309 -0.93 -12.00 -2.33
N SER A 310 -0.15 -12.58 -3.26
CA SER A 310 0.29 -11.91 -4.49
C SER A 310 -0.85 -11.39 -5.37
N PRO A 311 -1.86 -12.20 -5.77
CA PRO A 311 -2.95 -11.69 -6.59
C PRO A 311 -3.83 -10.66 -5.86
N TYR A 312 -4.08 -10.81 -4.56
CA TYR A 312 -4.93 -9.84 -3.84
C TYR A 312 -4.28 -8.46 -3.72
N VAL A 313 -2.98 -8.39 -3.47
CA VAL A 313 -2.30 -7.09 -3.32
C VAL A 313 -2.12 -6.33 -4.63
N GLU A 314 -2.40 -6.92 -5.80
CA GLU A 314 -2.33 -6.20 -7.07
C GLU A 314 -3.30 -5.02 -7.10
N GLY A 315 -4.49 -5.17 -6.51
CA GLY A 315 -5.57 -4.17 -6.48
C GLY A 315 -5.52 -3.18 -5.32
N ALA A 316 -4.33 -2.84 -4.82
CA ALA A 316 -4.20 -1.93 -3.68
C ALA A 316 -2.92 -1.10 -3.70
N ASP A 317 -2.98 0.09 -3.13
CA ASP A 317 -1.83 0.91 -2.78
C ASP A 317 -1.43 0.76 -1.31
N ILE A 318 -2.39 0.42 -0.46
CA ILE A 318 -2.22 0.24 0.97
C ILE A 318 -2.75 -1.15 1.31
N VAL A 319 -1.90 -2.00 1.89
CA VAL A 319 -2.29 -3.34 2.35
C VAL A 319 -2.39 -3.31 3.87
N LEU A 320 -3.60 -3.45 4.39
CA LEU A 320 -3.85 -3.56 5.82
C LEU A 320 -3.71 -5.02 6.20
N GLU A 321 -2.93 -5.30 7.23
CA GLU A 321 -3.02 -6.59 7.91
C GLU A 321 -4.08 -6.54 9.00
N ASP A 322 -4.89 -7.61 9.04
CA ASP A 322 -5.99 -7.76 9.97
C ASP A 322 -5.84 -9.01 10.83
N ALA A 323 -4.68 -9.15 11.49
CA ALA A 323 -4.53 -10.19 12.48
C ALA A 323 -5.31 -9.84 13.75
N TYR A 324 -6.02 -10.83 14.32
CA TYR A 324 -6.77 -10.68 15.57
C TYR A 324 -6.07 -11.33 16.77
N PRO A 325 -4.81 -11.02 17.14
CA PRO A 325 -4.05 -11.85 18.07
C PRO A 325 -4.44 -11.70 19.55
N ILE A 326 -5.30 -10.74 19.91
CA ILE A 326 -5.67 -10.50 21.32
C ILE A 326 -6.85 -11.40 21.69
N GLY A 327 -6.69 -12.23 22.73
CA GLY A 327 -7.76 -13.08 23.24
C GLY A 327 -8.03 -14.36 22.43
N ILE A 328 -7.17 -14.68 21.44
CA ILE A 328 -7.33 -15.90 20.65
C ILE A 328 -7.00 -17.17 21.42
N ASN A 329 -7.65 -18.26 21.00
CA ASN A 329 -7.10 -19.59 21.14
C ASN A 329 -6.60 -20.04 19.76
N ALA A 330 -5.28 -19.97 19.53
CA ALA A 330 -4.66 -20.28 18.24
C ALA A 330 -4.85 -21.74 17.77
N THR A 331 -5.39 -22.61 18.62
CA THR A 331 -5.61 -24.04 18.30
C THR A 331 -7.08 -24.40 18.15
N TYR A 332 -8.00 -23.52 18.53
CA TYR A 332 -9.44 -23.81 18.49
C TYR A 332 -10.29 -22.55 18.33
N SER A 333 -11.22 -22.58 17.37
CA SER A 333 -12.17 -21.51 17.12
C SER A 333 -13.47 -21.73 17.90
N PRO A 334 -13.79 -20.90 18.92
CA PRO A 334 -15.09 -20.98 19.59
C PRO A 334 -16.25 -20.52 18.71
N VAL A 335 -16.00 -19.62 17.75
CA VAL A 335 -17.03 -19.09 16.82
C VAL A 335 -17.51 -20.19 15.88
N TRP A 336 -16.56 -20.97 15.32
CA TRP A 336 -16.85 -22.00 14.33
C TRP A 336 -16.93 -23.41 14.93
N ASN A 337 -16.53 -23.56 16.19
CA ASN A 337 -16.43 -24.81 16.93
C ASN A 337 -15.57 -25.86 16.18
N THR A 338 -14.38 -25.44 15.74
CA THR A 338 -13.42 -26.24 14.97
C THR A 338 -12.00 -26.14 15.55
N PRO A 339 -11.19 -27.21 15.49
CA PRO A 339 -9.74 -27.07 15.66
C PRO A 339 -9.16 -26.20 14.53
N CYS A 340 -8.06 -25.52 14.81
CA CYS A 340 -7.31 -24.78 13.82
C CYS A 340 -5.98 -25.49 13.55
N THR A 341 -5.81 -25.90 12.30
CA THR A 341 -4.60 -26.53 11.75
C THR A 341 -4.23 -25.79 10.45
N PRO A 342 -3.04 -26.04 9.88
CA PRO A 342 -2.67 -25.46 8.60
C PRO A 342 -3.66 -25.75 7.45
N ASP A 343 -4.44 -26.83 7.55
CA ASP A 343 -5.35 -27.28 6.51
C ASP A 343 -6.84 -27.09 6.85
N PHE A 344 -7.18 -26.67 8.09
CA PHE A 344 -8.56 -26.65 8.55
C PHE A 344 -8.81 -25.69 9.72
N GLY A 345 -9.95 -24.99 9.68
CA GLY A 345 -10.42 -24.11 10.76
C GLY A 345 -10.04 -22.65 10.60
N HIS A 346 -10.59 -21.79 11.45
CA HIS A 346 -10.35 -20.33 11.43
C HIS A 346 -10.26 -19.78 12.86
N CYS A 347 -9.05 -19.43 13.29
CA CYS A 347 -8.79 -18.94 14.65
C CYS A 347 -8.60 -17.41 14.75
N GLY A 348 -8.92 -16.67 13.68
CA GLY A 348 -8.77 -15.21 13.65
C GLY A 348 -7.34 -14.72 13.39
N CYS A 349 -6.36 -15.60 13.41
CA CYS A 349 -5.03 -15.27 12.92
C CYS A 349 -4.23 -16.54 12.59
N ASP A 350 -3.76 -16.62 11.35
CA ASP A 350 -2.84 -17.66 10.92
C ASP A 350 -1.48 -17.53 11.61
N ASN A 351 -1.01 -18.65 12.19
CA ASN A 351 0.30 -18.81 12.83
C ASN A 351 0.62 -17.87 14.02
N CYS A 352 -0.34 -17.08 14.48
CA CYS A 352 -0.21 -16.24 15.67
C CYS A 352 0.12 -17.03 16.94
N LYS A 353 0.87 -16.40 17.86
CA LYS A 353 1.12 -16.93 19.22
C LYS A 353 0.17 -16.34 20.27
N GLY A 354 -0.44 -15.21 19.97
CA GLY A 354 -1.25 -14.40 20.86
C GLY A 354 -0.51 -13.12 21.28
N GLY A 355 -1.20 -11.99 21.20
CA GLY A 355 -0.73 -10.68 21.64
C GLY A 355 -0.19 -9.76 20.53
N LEU A 356 0.14 -8.52 20.92
CA LEU A 356 0.53 -7.44 19.99
C LEU A 356 1.80 -7.72 19.18
N ILE A 357 2.62 -8.69 19.57
CA ILE A 357 3.84 -9.04 18.84
C ILE A 357 3.52 -9.65 17.46
N ASP A 358 2.39 -10.35 17.35
CA ASP A 358 1.98 -10.96 16.09
C ASP A 358 1.60 -9.91 15.04
N ILE A 359 1.02 -8.78 15.46
CA ILE A 359 0.73 -7.61 14.61
C ILE A 359 2.03 -7.12 13.97
N LYS A 360 3.06 -6.90 14.80
CA LYS A 360 4.38 -6.47 14.31
C LYS A 360 4.96 -7.49 13.33
N ALA A 361 4.87 -8.78 13.64
CA ALA A 361 5.36 -9.84 12.78
C ALA A 361 4.62 -9.83 11.43
N ARG A 362 3.29 -9.70 11.45
CA ARG A 362 2.47 -9.68 10.24
C ARG A 362 2.76 -8.47 9.36
N VAL A 363 2.89 -7.28 9.95
CA VAL A 363 3.31 -6.06 9.23
C VAL A 363 4.66 -6.28 8.55
N GLN A 364 5.62 -6.90 9.23
CA GLN A 364 6.94 -7.18 8.63
C GLN A 364 6.82 -8.20 7.49
N THR A 365 6.10 -9.30 7.69
CA THR A 365 5.86 -10.32 6.67
C THR A 365 5.24 -9.71 5.41
N TYR A 366 4.25 -8.84 5.54
CA TYR A 366 3.65 -8.18 4.37
C TYR A 366 4.64 -7.24 3.68
N LYS A 367 5.45 -6.48 4.42
CA LYS A 367 6.51 -5.64 3.84
C LYS A 367 7.53 -6.45 3.06
N ASP A 368 7.99 -7.57 3.62
CA ASP A 368 8.98 -8.44 2.98
C ASP A 368 8.42 -9.05 1.69
N ARG A 369 7.15 -9.47 1.70
CA ARG A 369 6.50 -9.99 0.49
C ARG A 369 6.26 -8.93 -0.56
N LEU A 370 5.87 -7.72 -0.17
CA LEU A 370 5.78 -6.61 -1.10
C LEU A 370 7.15 -6.31 -1.73
N ASP A 371 8.25 -6.38 -0.98
CA ASP A 371 9.61 -6.25 -1.53
C ASP A 371 9.96 -7.37 -2.53
N ILE A 372 9.66 -8.62 -2.16
CA ILE A 372 9.84 -9.79 -3.04
C ILE A 372 9.08 -9.60 -4.37
N LEU A 373 7.87 -9.04 -4.32
CA LEU A 373 7.03 -8.76 -5.49
C LEU A 373 7.46 -7.49 -6.26
N GLY A 374 8.38 -6.68 -5.72
CA GLY A 374 8.82 -5.41 -6.33
C GLY A 374 7.89 -4.23 -6.08
N TYR A 375 7.06 -4.32 -5.04
CA TYR A 375 6.11 -3.30 -4.61
C TYR A 375 6.61 -2.45 -3.42
N ASP A 376 7.86 -2.63 -2.98
CA ASP A 376 8.47 -1.93 -1.83
C ASP A 376 8.41 -0.40 -1.92
N ARG A 377 8.27 0.15 -3.14
CA ARG A 377 8.10 1.59 -3.38
C ARG A 377 6.69 2.01 -3.75
N THR A 378 5.85 1.10 -4.20
CA THR A 378 4.52 1.46 -4.74
C THR A 378 3.39 1.09 -3.82
N LYS A 379 3.65 0.34 -2.75
CA LYS A 379 2.66 -0.05 -1.76
C LYS A 379 3.18 0.16 -0.34
N THR A 380 2.27 0.44 0.58
CA THR A 380 2.57 0.57 2.01
C THR A 380 1.74 -0.42 2.82
N VAL A 381 2.19 -0.73 4.03
CA VAL A 381 1.50 -1.65 4.94
C VAL A 381 0.97 -0.89 6.14
N TRP A 382 -0.32 -1.07 6.39
CA TRP A 382 -1.03 -0.57 7.57
C TRP A 382 -1.44 -1.74 8.45
N THR A 383 -1.87 -1.44 9.67
CA THR A 383 -2.29 -2.41 10.67
C THR A 383 -3.64 -2.02 11.23
N THR A 384 -4.47 -3.02 11.49
CA THR A 384 -5.73 -2.89 12.24
C THR A 384 -5.65 -3.77 13.48
N PRO A 385 -5.15 -3.25 14.61
CA PRO A 385 -5.05 -4.04 15.83
C PRO A 385 -6.43 -4.47 16.33
N GLN A 386 -6.75 -5.75 16.20
CA GLN A 386 -8.04 -6.30 16.61
C GLN A 386 -7.93 -7.35 17.74
N ALA A 387 -9.03 -7.50 18.47
CA ALA A 387 -9.20 -8.55 19.46
C ALA A 387 -10.24 -9.57 18.98
N PHE A 388 -9.98 -10.84 19.22
CA PHE A 388 -10.88 -11.92 18.84
C PHE A 388 -11.98 -12.09 19.89
N GLY A 389 -13.24 -12.02 19.47
CA GLY A 389 -14.40 -12.21 20.36
C GLY A 389 -15.69 -11.63 19.80
N SER A 390 -16.77 -11.72 20.59
CA SER A 390 -18.11 -11.20 20.25
C SER A 390 -18.23 -9.67 20.32
N GLY A 391 -17.11 -8.96 20.23
CA GLY A 391 -17.01 -7.50 20.28
C GLY A 391 -16.75 -6.84 18.93
N ALA A 392 -16.72 -7.63 17.85
CA ALA A 392 -16.74 -7.15 16.47
C ALA A 392 -18.19 -6.99 15.99
#